data_AF-A0A7V1KN72-F1
#
_entry.id   AF-A0A7V1KN72-F1
#
_cell.length_a   1.000
_cell.length_b   1.000
_cell.length_c   1.000
_cell.angle_alpha   90.00
_cell.angle_beta   90.00
_cell.angle_gamma   90.00
#
_symmetry.space_group_name_H-M   'P 1'
#
loop_
_entity.id
_entity.type
_entity.pdbx_description
1 polymer ?
#
loop_
_entity_poly.entity_id
_entity_poly.type
_entity_poly.pdbx_seq_one_letter_code
_entity_poly.pdbx_strand_id
1 'polypeptide(L)'
;VGEVRGLGAMVGAELVRDPITKEPAKEETSRIQKEALKRGLIFPTAGVYGNVIRFLLPLVTPDDALEEGLAILGEAFQAALAY
;
A
#
# COMPACT_ATOMS: atom_id res chain seq x y z
N VAL A 1 5.20 -9.01 -2.28
CA VAL A 1 4.79 -8.61 -0.91
C VAL A 1 5.62 -9.41 0.08
N GLY A 2 6.24 -8.75 1.06
CA GLY A 2 7.18 -9.38 2.01
C GLY A 2 6.50 -9.89 3.26
N GLU A 3 5.66 -9.06 3.87
CA GLU A 3 4.88 -9.35 5.07
C GLU A 3 3.63 -8.44 5.10
N VAL A 4 2.53 -8.95 5.65
CA VAL A 4 1.37 -8.13 6.04
C VAL A 4 1.13 -8.34 7.53
N ARG A 5 1.09 -7.25 8.31
CA ARG A 5 0.99 -7.29 9.77
C ARG A 5 0.07 -6.21 10.31
N GLY A 6 -0.59 -6.47 11.43
CA GLY A 6 -1.48 -5.52 12.10
C GLY A 6 -2.74 -6.16 12.66
N LEU A 7 -3.57 -5.35 13.32
CA LEU A 7 -4.87 -5.76 13.87
C LEU A 7 -5.89 -4.63 13.64
N GLY A 8 -7.11 -5.01 13.27
CA GLY A 8 -8.19 -4.07 12.99
C GLY A 8 -7.86 -3.12 11.84
N ALA A 9 -8.17 -1.83 12.01
CA ALA A 9 -7.99 -0.79 10.99
C ALA A 9 -6.55 -0.24 10.88
N MET A 10 -5.58 -0.84 11.59
CA MET A 10 -4.16 -0.48 11.55
C MET A 10 -3.34 -1.65 11.02
N VAL A 11 -3.10 -1.65 9.71
CA VAL A 11 -2.38 -2.73 9.00
C VAL A 11 -1.24 -2.15 8.19
N GLY A 12 -0.08 -2.83 8.19
CA GLY A 12 1.07 -2.52 7.36
C GLY A 12 1.34 -3.64 6.36
N ALA A 13 1.49 -3.28 5.09
CA ALA A 13 1.94 -4.18 4.03
C ALA A 13 3.35 -3.80 3.60
N GLU A 14 4.32 -4.66 3.88
CA GLU A 14 5.71 -4.48 3.47
C GLU A 14 5.92 -4.93 2.02
N LEU A 15 6.48 -4.05 1.21
CA LEU A 15 6.86 -4.33 -0.17
C LEU A 15 8.36 -4.60 -0.26
N VAL A 16 8.68 -5.75 -0.85
CA VAL A 16 10.05 -6.20 -1.13
C VAL A 16 10.12 -6.65 -2.58
N ARG A 17 11.30 -6.49 -3.19
CA ARG A 17 11.57 -6.93 -4.57
C ARG A 17 11.72 -8.43 -4.66
N ASP A 18 12.27 -9.03 -3.61
CA ASP A 18 12.46 -10.48 -3.49
C ASP A 18 11.96 -10.97 -2.12
N PRO A 19 11.12 -12.02 -2.08
CA PRO A 19 10.52 -12.50 -0.84
C PRO A 19 11.49 -13.27 0.08
N ILE A 20 12.63 -13.75 -0.44
CA ILE A 20 13.70 -14.46 0.27
C ILE A 20 14.71 -13.46 0.84
N THR A 21 15.27 -12.59 0.00
CA THR A 21 16.30 -11.61 0.44
C THR A 21 15.69 -10.44 1.21
N LYS A 22 14.38 -10.23 1.08
CA LYS A 22 13.64 -9.09 1.65
C LYS A 22 14.19 -7.73 1.22
N GLU A 23 14.78 -7.63 0.02
CA GLU A 23 15.27 -6.36 -0.51
C GLU A 23 14.13 -5.31 -0.54
N PRO A 24 14.24 -4.17 0.17
CA PRO A 24 13.15 -3.20 0.29
C PRO A 24 12.77 -2.54 -1.04
N ALA A 25 11.48 -2.56 -1.38
CA ALA A 25 10.97 -2.00 -2.64
C ALA A 25 10.58 -0.51 -2.52
N LYS A 26 11.47 0.33 -1.99
CA LYS A 26 11.17 1.74 -1.66
C LYS A 26 10.68 2.55 -2.87
N GLU A 27 11.33 2.37 -4.01
CA GLU A 27 11.00 3.11 -5.23
C GLU A 27 9.64 2.68 -5.77
N GLU A 28 9.37 1.38 -5.78
CA GLU A 28 8.09 0.78 -6.14
C GLU A 28 6.97 1.33 -5.23
N THR A 29 7.18 1.32 -3.91
CA THR A 29 6.22 1.86 -2.94
C THR A 29 5.90 3.33 -3.22
N SER A 30 6.92 4.15 -3.54
CA SER A 30 6.72 5.56 -3.90
C SER A 30 5.95 5.73 -5.21
N ARG A 31 6.23 4.90 -6.23
CA ARG A 31 5.48 4.91 -7.50
C ARG A 31 4.01 4.54 -7.27
N ILE A 32 3.74 3.48 -6.52
CA ILE A 32 2.37 3.04 -6.18
C ILE A 32 1.63 4.16 -5.43
N GLN A 33 2.26 4.79 -4.45
CA GLN A 33 1.65 5.90 -3.71
C GLN A 33 1.28 7.07 -4.63
N LYS A 34 2.15 7.43 -5.57
CA LYS A 34 1.87 8.50 -6.55
C LYS A 34 0.72 8.13 -7.48
N GLU A 35 0.65 6.88 -7.95
CA GLU A 35 -0.44 6.41 -8.80
C GLU A 35 -1.79 6.34 -8.06
N ALA A 36 -1.77 5.95 -6.79
CA ALA A 36 -2.95 5.98 -5.92
C ALA A 36 -3.43 7.41 -5.68
N LEU A 37 -2.51 8.34 -5.40
CA LEU A 37 -2.84 9.75 -5.19
C LEU A 37 -3.50 10.38 -6.42
N LYS A 38 -3.01 10.07 -7.63
CA LYS A 38 -3.62 10.54 -8.89
C LYS A 38 -5.07 10.05 -9.07
N ARG A 39 -5.41 8.92 -8.46
CA ARG A 39 -6.75 8.30 -8.51
C ARG A 39 -7.63 8.65 -7.30
N GLY A 40 -7.16 9.54 -6.43
CA GLY A 40 -7.94 10.03 -5.28
C GLY A 40 -7.74 9.24 -3.98
N LEU A 41 -6.85 8.25 -3.93
CA LEU A 41 -6.55 7.51 -2.71
C LEU A 41 -5.29 8.05 -2.01
N ILE A 42 -5.43 8.36 -0.71
CA ILE A 42 -4.32 8.81 0.13
C ILE A 42 -4.03 7.76 1.20
N PHE A 43 -2.77 7.35 1.30
CA PHE A 43 -2.29 6.55 2.41
C PHE A 43 -0.84 6.93 2.77
N PRO A 44 -0.44 6.80 4.05
CA PRO A 44 0.93 7.03 4.46
C PRO A 44 1.81 5.81 4.15
N THR A 45 3.07 6.08 3.82
CA THR A 45 4.13 5.08 3.83
C THR A 45 4.87 5.11 5.18
N ALA A 46 5.58 4.02 5.50
CA ALA A 46 6.38 3.88 6.72
C ALA A 46 7.48 2.82 6.57
N GLY A 47 8.06 2.42 7.70
CA GLY A 47 9.20 1.52 7.79
C GLY A 47 10.52 2.28 7.66
N VAL A 48 11.58 1.73 8.25
CA VAL A 48 12.93 2.32 8.19
C VAL A 48 13.39 2.53 6.75
N TYR A 49 12.97 1.64 5.84
CA TYR A 49 13.31 1.69 4.43
C TYR A 49 12.26 2.39 3.56
N GLY A 50 11.15 2.87 4.13
CA GLY A 50 10.09 3.55 3.38
C GLY A 50 9.29 2.66 2.42
N ASN A 51 9.30 1.35 2.65
CA ASN A 51 8.72 0.33 1.78
C ASN A 51 7.41 -0.29 2.33
N VAL A 52 6.83 0.29 3.38
CA VAL A 52 5.60 -0.21 4.00
C VAL A 52 4.43 0.71 3.66
N ILE A 53 3.38 0.17 3.05
CA ILE A 53 2.08 0.85 2.92
C ILE A 53 1.32 0.67 4.24
N ARG A 54 0.81 1.76 4.82
CA ARG A 54 -0.01 1.70 6.04
C ARG A 54 -1.47 2.01 5.75
N PHE A 55 -2.33 1.08 6.12
CA PHE A 55 -3.76 1.25 6.23
C PHE A 55 -4.06 1.78 7.63
N LEU A 56 -4.59 3.00 7.68
CA LEU A 56 -4.96 3.73 8.89
C LEU A 56 -6.31 4.40 8.65
N LEU A 57 -7.34 3.58 8.49
CA LEU A 57 -8.70 4.03 8.20
C LEU A 57 -9.44 4.43 9.49
N PRO A 58 -10.30 5.47 9.44
CA PRO A 58 -11.27 5.73 10.50
C PRO A 58 -12.12 4.49 10.81
N LEU A 59 -12.42 4.24 12.09
CA LEU A 59 -13.25 3.08 12.49
C LEU A 59 -14.70 3.15 12.02
N VAL A 60 -15.13 4.31 11.54
CA VAL A 60 -16.46 4.57 10.98
C VAL A 60 -16.47 4.55 9.45
N THR A 61 -15.36 4.13 8.82
CA THR A 61 -15.29 4.01 7.35
C THR A 61 -16.31 2.97 6.89
N PRO A 62 -17.24 3.34 6.01
CA PRO A 62 -18.19 2.39 5.42
C PRO A 62 -17.49 1.35 4.55
N ASP A 63 -18.09 0.16 4.43
CA ASP A 63 -17.50 -0.96 3.67
C ASP A 63 -17.35 -0.62 2.17
N ASP A 64 -18.28 0.14 1.58
CA ASP A 64 -18.20 0.55 0.18
C ASP A 64 -17.03 1.49 -0.10
N ALA A 65 -16.75 2.44 0.81
CA ALA A 65 -15.58 3.32 0.73
C ALA A 65 -14.26 2.53 0.92
N LEU A 66 -14.27 1.49 1.76
CA LEU A 66 -13.12 0.59 1.90
C LEU A 66 -12.86 -0.18 0.60
N GLU A 67 -13.89 -0.78 0.02
CA GLU A 67 -13.81 -1.50 -1.25
C GLU A 67 -13.34 -0.59 -2.40
N GLU A 68 -13.87 0.63 -2.49
CA GLU A 68 -13.41 1.63 -3.46
C GLU A 68 -11.92 1.94 -3.28
N GLY A 69 -11.48 2.19 -2.04
CA GLY A 69 -10.08 2.46 -1.74
C GLY A 69 -9.17 1.28 -2.10
N LEU A 70 -9.60 0.04 -1.84
CA LEU A 70 -8.84 -1.16 -2.21
C LEU A 70 -8.80 -1.37 -3.73
N ALA A 71 -9.89 -1.07 -4.45
CA ALA A 71 -9.92 -1.11 -5.91
C ALA A 71 -8.92 -0.11 -6.52
N ILE A 72 -8.95 1.15 -6.07
CA ILE A 72 -7.99 2.18 -6.50
C ILE A 72 -6.55 1.75 -6.20
N LEU A 73 -6.31 1.14 -5.04
CA LEU A 73 -4.98 0.62 -4.69
C LEU A 73 -4.55 -0.46 -5.69
N GLY A 74 -5.43 -1.40 -6.04
CA GLY A 74 -5.15 -2.43 -7.04
C GLY A 74 -4.76 -1.86 -8.40
N GLU A 75 -5.49 -0.86 -8.88
CA GLU A 75 -5.16 -0.13 -10.12
C GLU A 75 -3.81 0.60 -10.03
N ALA A 76 -3.51 1.20 -8.88
CA ALA A 76 -2.24 1.88 -8.65
C ALA A 76 -1.05 0.90 -8.67
N PHE A 77 -1.22 -0.31 -8.12
CA PHE A 77 -0.23 -1.38 -8.24
C PHE A 77 0.01 -1.78 -9.69
N GLN A 78 -1.06 -2.00 -10.48
CA GLN A 78 -0.95 -2.37 -11.89
C GLN A 78 -0.23 -1.28 -12.70
N ALA A 79 -0.60 -0.02 -12.51
CA ALA A 79 0.01 1.09 -13.23
C ALA A 79 1.48 1.33 -12.84
N ALA A 80 1.82 1.19 -11.55
CA ALA A 80 3.16 1.49 -11.05
C ALA A 80 4.20 0.38 -11.31
N LEU A 81 3.73 -0.86 -11.49
CA LEU A 81 4.57 -2.05 -11.66
C LEU A 81 4.43 -2.68 -13.06
N ALA A 82 3.78 -1.99 -13.99
CA ALA A 82 3.40 -2.50 -15.31
C ALA A 82 4.44 -3.46 -15.92
N TYR A 83 3.98 -4.70 -16.10
CA TYR A 83 4.33 -5.58 -17.21
C TYR A 83 3.39 -5.28 -18.37
#